data_AF-A0A0B1TJN4-F1
#
_entry.id   AF-A0A0B1TJN4-F1
#
_cell.length_a   1.000
_cell.length_b   1.000
_cell.length_c   1.000
_cell.angle_alpha   90.00
_cell.angle_beta   90.00
_cell.angle_gamma   90.00
#
_symmetry.space_group_name_H-M   'P 1'
#
loop_
_entity.id
_entity.type
_entity.pdbx_description
1 polymer ?
#
loop_
_entity_poly.entity_id
_entity_poly.type
_entity_poly.pdbx_seq_one_letter_code
_entity_poly.pdbx_strand_id
1 'polypeptide(L)'
;MVVSAPVAKEEEPLYVNARQYHRILKRRAARQKLEAEGRLPKKRQKYLHESRHQHALARIRGEGGKFDKGNKMQSNGSSTPAPATPAAPPTAAETVSDVEANQKRTRFLPVRELK
;
A
#
# COMPACT_ATOMS: atom_id res chain seq x y z
N MET A 1 -34.27 11.16 9.89
CA MET A 1 -33.50 9.91 9.69
C MET A 1 -33.07 9.41 11.06
N VAL A 2 -33.39 8.16 11.39
CA VAL A 2 -33.32 7.60 12.74
C VAL A 2 -31.86 7.45 13.19
N VAL A 3 -31.49 8.17 14.24
CA VAL A 3 -30.22 8.02 14.95
C VAL A 3 -30.35 6.80 15.85
N SER A 4 -29.76 5.68 15.44
CA SER A 4 -29.61 4.51 16.32
C SER A 4 -28.50 4.83 17.31
N ALA A 5 -28.86 5.11 18.56
CA ALA A 5 -27.95 5.18 19.68
C ALA A 5 -27.07 3.91 19.76
N PRO A 6 -25.83 4.01 20.28
CA PRO A 6 -25.03 2.82 20.53
C PRO A 6 -25.70 2.07 21.67
N VAL A 7 -26.49 1.06 21.32
CA VAL A 7 -26.92 0.06 22.28
C VAL A 7 -25.63 -0.51 22.84
N ALA A 8 -25.35 -0.21 24.12
CA ALA A 8 -24.45 -0.98 24.95
C ALA A 8 -25.07 -2.37 25.08
N LYS A 9 -25.06 -3.13 23.98
CA LYS A 9 -25.36 -4.54 24.00
C LYS A 9 -24.17 -5.11 24.74
N GLU A 10 -24.41 -5.53 25.98
CA GLU A 10 -23.76 -6.73 26.46
C GLU A 10 -24.10 -7.81 25.43
N GLU A 11 -23.28 -7.86 24.37
CA GLU A 11 -23.40 -8.84 23.32
C GLU A 11 -23.16 -10.17 24.00
N GLU A 12 -24.25 -10.92 24.14
CA GLU A 12 -24.27 -12.25 24.73
C GLU A 12 -23.04 -13.03 24.23
N PRO A 13 -22.19 -13.56 25.13
CA PRO A 13 -20.91 -14.10 24.72
C PRO A 13 -21.14 -15.34 23.86
N LEU A 14 -21.13 -15.13 22.54
CA LEU A 14 -21.07 -16.19 21.56
C LEU A 14 -19.91 -17.11 21.95
N TYR A 15 -20.17 -18.41 22.05
CA TYR A 15 -19.16 -19.38 22.44
C TYR A 15 -17.97 -19.29 21.48
N VAL A 16 -16.90 -18.68 21.96
CA VAL A 16 -15.62 -18.57 21.28
C VAL A 16 -14.58 -19.37 22.06
N ASN A 17 -13.40 -19.51 21.49
CA ASN A 17 -12.28 -20.13 22.20
C ASN A 17 -11.98 -19.37 23.50
N ALA A 18 -11.99 -20.10 24.63
CA ALA A 18 -11.77 -19.56 25.97
C ALA A 18 -10.48 -18.73 26.07
N ARG A 19 -9.41 -19.13 25.37
CA ARG A 19 -8.12 -18.40 25.38
C ARG A 19 -8.17 -17.04 24.69
N GLN A 20 -9.18 -16.80 23.85
CA GLN A 20 -9.26 -15.63 22.99
C GLN A 20 -10.31 -14.62 23.45
N TYR A 21 -11.33 -15.04 24.20
CA TYR A 21 -12.50 -14.24 24.57
C TYR A 21 -12.14 -12.81 25.00
N HIS A 22 -11.32 -12.67 26.03
CA HIS A 22 -10.95 -11.37 26.59
C HIS A 22 -10.16 -10.49 25.60
N ARG A 23 -9.34 -11.10 24.74
CA ARG A 23 -8.57 -10.39 23.71
C ARG A 23 -9.44 -9.95 22.54
N ILE A 24 -10.46 -10.74 22.18
CA ILE A 24 -11.45 -10.38 21.16
C ILE A 24 -12.18 -9.10 21.59
N LEU A 25 -12.65 -9.04 22.85
CA LEU A 25 -13.32 -7.85 23.39
C LEU A 25 -12.44 -6.59 23.27
N LYS A 26 -11.18 -6.67 23.72
CA LYS A 26 -10.22 -5.54 23.60
C LYS A 26 -10.00 -5.10 22.15
N ARG A 27 -9.87 -6.04 21.21
CA ARG A 27 -9.70 -5.72 19.78
C ARG A 27 -10.96 -5.14 19.14
N ARG A 28 -12.15 -5.55 19.59
CA ARG A 28 -13.42 -4.97 19.13
C ARG A 28 -13.51 -3.50 19.52
N ALA A 29 -13.26 -3.18 20.80
CA ALA A 29 -13.23 -1.79 21.27
C ALA A 29 -12.19 -0.94 20.51
N ALA A 30 -11.00 -1.47 20.29
CA ALA A 30 -9.95 -0.76 19.53
C ALA A 30 -10.35 -0.52 18.05
N ARG A 31 -10.98 -1.49 17.39
CA ARG A 31 -11.49 -1.32 16.01
C ARG A 31 -12.64 -0.32 15.95
N GLN A 32 -13.61 -0.39 16.86
CA GLN A 32 -14.70 0.58 16.93
C GLN A 32 -14.19 2.01 17.08
N LYS A 33 -13.15 2.23 17.91
CA LYS A 33 -12.50 3.54 18.03
C LYS A 33 -11.88 4.00 16.72
N LEU A 34 -11.12 3.14 16.03
CA LEU A 34 -10.49 3.47 14.73
C LEU A 34 -11.52 3.70 13.60
N GLU A 35 -12.66 3.01 13.65
CA GLU A 35 -13.78 3.19 12.73
C GLU A 35 -14.53 4.50 12.99
N ALA A 36 -14.72 4.88 14.27
CA ALA A 36 -15.29 6.17 14.66
C ALA A 36 -14.37 7.34 14.27
N GLU A 37 -13.05 7.16 14.39
CA GLU A 37 -12.04 8.10 13.89
C GLU A 37 -11.95 8.14 12.34
N GLY A 38 -12.65 7.25 11.64
CA GLY A 38 -12.68 7.21 10.17
C GLY A 38 -11.36 6.75 9.53
N ARG A 39 -10.42 6.22 10.31
CA ARG A 39 -9.09 5.82 9.84
C ARG A 39 -9.10 4.55 8.99
N LEU A 40 -10.16 3.74 9.11
CA LEU A 40 -10.37 2.54 8.31
C LEU A 40 -11.35 2.81 7.15
N PRO A 41 -10.92 2.74 5.88
CA PRO A 41 -11.80 3.00 4.76
C PRO A 41 -12.84 1.87 4.60
N LYS A 42 -14.12 2.24 4.56
CA LYS A 42 -15.25 1.29 4.39
C LYS A 42 -15.32 0.67 2.99
N LYS A 43 -14.85 1.40 1.97
CA LYS A 43 -14.83 0.97 0.57
C LYS A 43 -13.41 1.05 0.03
N ARG A 44 -13.07 0.12 -0.87
CA ARG A 44 -11.80 0.13 -1.59
C ARG A 44 -11.87 1.13 -2.75
N GLN A 45 -10.80 1.88 -2.94
CA GLN A 45 -10.66 2.77 -4.10
C GLN A 45 -10.46 1.95 -5.38
N LYS A 46 -10.93 2.45 -6.53
CA LYS A 46 -10.73 1.81 -7.85
C LYS A 46 -9.24 1.68 -8.19
N TYR A 47 -8.47 2.70 -7.84
CA TYR A 47 -7.02 2.74 -7.92
C TYR A 47 -6.49 3.53 -6.72
N LEU A 48 -5.26 3.24 -6.30
CA LEU A 48 -4.69 3.85 -5.09
C LEU A 48 -4.04 5.21 -5.35
N HIS A 49 -3.46 5.41 -6.54
CA HIS A 49 -2.68 6.59 -6.88
C HIS A 49 -3.02 7.10 -8.27
N GLU A 50 -3.26 8.42 -8.38
CA GLU A 50 -3.66 9.06 -9.63
C GLU A 50 -2.55 8.97 -10.69
N SER A 51 -1.30 9.25 -10.33
CA SER A 51 -0.16 9.15 -11.25
C SER A 51 0.02 7.75 -11.83
N ARG A 52 -0.23 6.70 -11.04
CA ARG A 52 -0.17 5.31 -11.53
C ARG A 52 -1.31 5.00 -12.50
N HIS A 53 -2.50 5.54 -12.23
CA HIS A 53 -3.63 5.39 -13.14
C HIS A 53 -3.34 6.06 -14.48
N GLN A 54 -2.86 7.30 -14.47
CA GLN A 54 -2.44 8.04 -15.66
C GLN A 54 -1.33 7.30 -16.43
N HIS A 55 -0.31 6.80 -15.72
CA HIS A 55 0.74 5.98 -16.33
C HIS A 55 0.17 4.75 -17.03
N ALA A 56 -0.75 4.01 -16.39
CA ALA A 56 -1.38 2.84 -16.99
C ALA A 56 -2.24 3.17 -18.23
N LEU A 57 -2.83 4.37 -18.30
CA LEU A 57 -3.57 4.85 -19.47
C LEU A 57 -2.64 5.23 -20.63
N ALA A 58 -1.51 5.88 -20.33
CA ALA A 58 -0.56 6.37 -21.34
C ALA A 58 0.34 5.27 -21.95
N ARG A 59 0.38 4.06 -21.37
CA ARG A 59 1.19 2.96 -21.91
C ARG A 59 0.65 2.48 -23.25
N ILE A 60 1.56 2.25 -24.19
CA ILE A 60 1.27 1.62 -25.48
C ILE A 60 0.72 0.21 -25.24
N ARG A 61 -0.33 -0.13 -25.99
CA ARG A 61 -1.02 -1.41 -25.93
C ARG A 61 -0.96 -2.07 -27.29
N GLY A 62 -0.65 -3.36 -27.29
CA GLY A 62 -0.74 -4.21 -28.46
C GLY A 62 -2.16 -4.73 -28.65
N GLU A 63 -2.31 -5.63 -29.63
CA GLU A 63 -3.56 -6.31 -29.90
C GLU A 63 -4.05 -7.09 -28.65
N GLY A 64 -5.35 -7.00 -28.35
CA GLY A 64 -5.93 -7.60 -27.15
C GLY A 64 -5.70 -6.82 -25.84
N GLY A 65 -5.24 -5.56 -25.91
CA GLY A 65 -5.20 -4.63 -24.77
C GLY A 65 -4.09 -4.88 -23.75
N LYS A 66 -3.18 -5.82 -24.05
CA LYS A 66 -1.98 -6.08 -23.25
C LYS A 66 -0.99 -4.94 -23.46
N PHE A 67 -0.25 -4.60 -22.42
CA PHE A 67 0.85 -3.66 -22.59
C PHE A 67 1.95 -4.30 -23.44
N ASP A 68 2.48 -3.53 -24.37
CA ASP A 68 3.58 -4.00 -25.20
C ASP A 68 4.81 -4.24 -24.35
N LYS A 69 5.43 -5.41 -24.55
CA LYS A 69 6.60 -5.86 -23.77
C LYS A 69 7.89 -5.12 -24.17
N GLY A 70 7.77 -4.07 -24.99
CA GLY A 70 8.93 -3.31 -25.46
C GLY A 70 9.94 -4.19 -26.17
N ASN A 71 9.47 -5.16 -26.97
CA ASN A 71 10.39 -5.81 -27.88
C ASN A 71 10.81 -4.73 -28.88
N LYS A 72 12.05 -4.27 -28.73
CA LYS A 72 12.64 -3.22 -29.54
C LYS A 72 12.36 -3.55 -30.99
N MET A 73 11.62 -2.67 -31.66
CA MET A 73 11.58 -2.40 -33.10
C MET A 73 10.14 -2.07 -33.55
N GLN A 74 9.95 -0.77 -33.81
CA GLN A 74 9.13 -0.18 -34.87
C GLN A 74 7.61 -0.45 -34.85
N SER A 75 6.85 0.57 -34.45
CA SER A 75 5.77 1.04 -35.32
C SER A 75 5.63 2.57 -35.23
N ASN A 76 5.82 3.18 -36.39
CA ASN A 76 5.47 4.54 -36.73
C ASN A 76 3.94 4.70 -36.56
N GLY A 77 3.47 5.75 -35.87
CA GLY A 77 2.04 6.06 -35.90
C GLY A 77 1.43 6.82 -34.72
N SER A 78 2.05 7.90 -34.22
CA SER A 78 1.37 9.17 -33.91
C SER A 78 2.32 10.12 -33.19
N SER A 79 2.55 11.27 -33.80
CA SER A 79 3.44 12.34 -33.37
C SER A 79 3.02 13.02 -32.06
N THR A 80 3.91 13.03 -31.08
CA THR A 80 4.09 14.13 -30.12
C THR A 80 5.59 14.30 -29.86
N PRO A 81 6.21 15.45 -30.21
CA PRO A 81 7.63 15.64 -30.00
C PRO A 81 7.88 16.10 -28.57
N ALA A 82 8.61 15.32 -27.77
CA ALA A 82 9.19 15.77 -26.51
C ALA A 82 10.73 15.75 -26.64
N PRO A 83 11.42 16.80 -26.16
CA PRO A 83 12.80 17.09 -26.54
C PRO A 83 13.82 16.11 -25.94
N ALA A 84 14.83 15.83 -26.74
CA ALA A 84 15.96 14.96 -26.44
C ALA A 84 16.74 15.40 -25.18
N THR A 85 17.13 14.42 -24.37
CA THR A 85 18.27 14.54 -23.44
C THR A 85 19.29 13.47 -23.85
N PRO A 86 20.55 13.84 -24.15
CA PRO A 86 21.55 12.90 -24.66
C PRO A 86 22.15 12.04 -23.53
N ALA A 87 22.49 10.82 -23.92
CA ALA A 87 23.05 9.75 -23.10
C ALA A 87 24.37 10.11 -22.40
N ALA A 88 24.62 9.47 -21.25
CA ALA A 88 25.92 9.32 -20.62
C ALA A 88 26.32 7.82 -20.54
N PRO A 89 27.62 7.48 -20.61
CA PRO A 89 28.15 6.21 -21.13
C PRO A 89 28.34 5.07 -20.10
N PRO A 90 28.59 3.81 -20.55
CA PRO A 90 28.98 2.69 -19.69
C PRO A 90 30.51 2.54 -19.54
N THR A 91 30.95 1.77 -18.51
CA THR A 91 32.32 1.34 -18.09
C THR A 91 33.05 2.29 -17.11
N ALA A 92 33.73 1.87 -16.04
CA ALA A 92 34.38 0.60 -15.67
C ALA A 92 34.41 0.39 -14.12
N ALA A 93 34.93 -0.78 -13.71
CA ALA A 93 34.94 -1.39 -12.38
C ALA A 93 35.64 -0.60 -11.25
N GLU A 94 35.13 -0.72 -10.01
CA GLU A 94 35.93 -0.77 -8.78
C GLU A 94 35.24 -1.63 -7.69
N THR A 95 35.94 -2.71 -7.34
CA THR A 95 36.27 -3.21 -6.00
C THR A 95 35.17 -3.57 -4.98
N VAL A 96 35.18 -4.85 -4.61
CA VAL A 96 34.57 -5.46 -3.43
C VAL A 96 35.22 -4.96 -2.14
N SER A 97 34.41 -4.55 -1.16
CA SER A 97 34.74 -4.74 0.26
C SER A 97 33.50 -4.69 1.15
N ASP A 98 33.37 -5.77 1.91
CA ASP A 98 32.77 -5.92 3.23
C ASP A 98 31.25 -5.84 3.41
N VAL A 99 30.70 -7.05 3.48
CA VAL A 99 29.52 -7.44 4.25
C VAL A 99 29.69 -6.98 5.70
N GLU A 100 28.96 -5.96 6.12
CA GLU A 100 28.73 -5.72 7.54
C GLU A 100 27.24 -5.73 7.88
N ALA A 101 26.95 -6.45 8.96
CA ALA A 101 25.66 -7.02 9.30
C ALA A 101 24.54 -5.98 9.42
N ASN A 102 23.43 -6.27 8.73
CA ASN A 102 22.11 -5.76 9.04
C ASN A 102 21.65 -6.31 10.39
N GLN A 103 22.14 -5.68 11.46
CA GLN A 103 21.76 -6.00 12.83
C GLN A 103 21.43 -4.70 13.54
N LYS A 104 20.25 -4.13 13.24
CA LYS A 104 19.46 -3.20 14.09
C LYS A 104 18.24 -2.68 13.32
N ARG A 105 17.25 -3.54 13.08
CA ARG A 105 15.89 -3.10 12.72
C ARG A 105 14.86 -3.64 13.70
N THR A 106 15.09 -3.41 14.99
CA THR A 106 14.04 -3.51 16.01
C THR A 106 13.10 -2.32 15.84
N ARG A 107 11.95 -2.54 15.19
CA ARG A 107 10.83 -1.57 15.19
C ARG A 107 10.12 -1.58 16.54
N PHE A 108 10.83 -1.23 17.60
CA PHE A 108 10.23 -0.94 18.90
C PHE A 108 10.31 0.57 19.10
N LEU A 109 9.18 1.26 18.98
CA LEU A 109 9.09 2.64 19.40
C LEU A 109 9.22 2.65 20.94
N PRO A 110 10.07 3.52 21.52
CA PRO A 110 10.22 3.57 22.96
C PRO A 110 8.88 4.00 23.58
N VAL A 111 8.41 3.19 24.53
CA VAL A 111 7.26 3.53 25.37
C VAL A 111 7.69 4.74 26.21
N ARG A 112 7.07 5.89 25.97
CA ARG A 112 7.26 7.05 26.84
C ARG A 112 6.55 6.75 28.16
N GLU A 113 7.33 6.54 29.22
CA GLU A 113 6.80 6.54 30.57
C GLU A 113 6.34 7.97 30.92
N LEU A 114 5.05 8.11 31.23
CA LEU A 114 4.51 9.29 31.87
C LEU A 114 4.50 9.01 33.37
N LYS A 115 5.17 9.87 34.11
CA LYS A 115 5.25 9.88 35.58
C LYS A 115 4.13 10.75 36.14
#